data_AF-A0A397VHV4-F1
#
_entry.id   AF-A0A397VHV4-F1
#
_cell.length_a   1.000
_cell.length_b   1.000
_cell.length_c   1.000
_cell.angle_alpha   90.00
_cell.angle_beta   90.00
_cell.angle_gamma   90.00
#
_symmetry.space_group_name_H-M   'P 1'
#
loop_
_entity.id
_entity.type
_entity.pdbx_description
1 polymer ?
#
loop_
_entity_poly.entity_id
_entity_poly.type
_entity_poly.pdbx_seq_one_letter_code
_entity_poly.pdbx_strand_id
1 'polypeptide(L)'
;MCEVGVQVNQETHEVGIQVSDITLESRVYLLQLQLSSKINEIEDLKKQLDYAYDYVMESWERVQELSKINKEITEQNNALKCKWETRYNSQKKRIDSVIQIANQERQNVYNDIESLIFNRERFLLNNLLNFTPDNWLANCNPVIINFINTLTRNDSNNHCDYTSNEKTFKKIVAIDSIYGSRHKNYVSEISLAISGIKYSLSRSKTIVDIDNHVVSSGSYTKFVNWLESLAIESEPLPEGLLFLAFNNEQ
;
A
#
# COMPACT_ATOMS: atom_id res chain seq x y z
N MET A 1 -23.15 -1.93 75.91
CA MET A 1 -22.48 -2.76 76.94
C MET A 1 -22.85 -2.12 78.26
N CYS A 2 -23.68 -2.76 79.07
CA CYS A 2 -24.16 -2.19 80.34
C CYS A 2 -23.69 -3.10 81.48
N GLU A 3 -22.95 -2.53 82.42
CA GLU A 3 -22.50 -3.24 83.62
C GLU A 3 -23.67 -3.35 84.61
N VAL A 4 -23.84 -4.53 85.19
CA VAL A 4 -24.87 -4.81 86.21
C VAL A 4 -24.18 -5.01 87.54
N GLY A 5 -24.19 -3.97 88.38
CA GLY A 5 -23.74 -4.07 89.77
C GLY A 5 -24.83 -4.72 90.62
N VAL A 6 -24.62 -5.96 91.05
CA VAL A 6 -25.52 -6.67 91.97
C VAL A 6 -25.06 -6.42 93.41
N GLN A 7 -25.90 -5.75 94.20
CA GLN A 7 -25.73 -5.66 95.65
C GLN A 7 -26.92 -6.33 96.33
N VAL A 8 -26.69 -7.52 96.87
CA VAL A 8 -27.73 -8.28 97.60
C VAL A 8 -27.85 -7.71 99.00
N ASN A 9 -29.05 -7.26 99.35
CA ASN A 9 -29.43 -7.07 100.74
C ASN A 9 -30.79 -7.77 100.96
N GLN A 10 -30.86 -8.59 102.00
CA GLN A 10 -32.01 -9.45 102.26
C GLN A 10 -33.08 -8.69 103.04
N GLU A 11 -34.14 -8.26 102.35
CA GLU A 11 -35.55 -8.36 102.75
C GLU A 11 -36.42 -7.65 101.70
N THR A 12 -37.64 -8.17 101.50
CA THR A 12 -38.62 -7.85 100.43
C THR A 12 -38.24 -8.26 98.99
N HIS A 13 -39.11 -9.06 98.36
CA HIS A 13 -39.03 -9.38 96.94
C HIS A 13 -39.73 -8.30 96.11
N GLU A 14 -38.98 -7.28 95.70
CA GLU A 14 -39.41 -6.39 94.61
C GLU A 14 -38.25 -6.11 93.66
N VAL A 15 -38.25 -6.80 92.51
CA VAL A 15 -37.36 -6.45 91.40
C VAL A 15 -37.94 -5.21 90.73
N GLY A 16 -37.57 -4.05 91.28
CA GLY A 16 -37.90 -2.75 90.71
C GLY A 16 -37.23 -2.57 89.35
N ILE A 17 -37.91 -3.01 88.29
CA ILE A 17 -37.54 -2.64 86.92
C ILE A 17 -37.84 -1.13 86.80
N GLN A 18 -36.79 -0.31 86.82
CA GLN A 18 -36.88 1.08 86.37
C GLN A 18 -37.17 1.11 84.87
N VAL A 19 -38.44 0.96 84.52
CA VAL A 19 -38.96 1.43 83.23
C VAL A 19 -38.91 2.95 83.29
N SER A 20 -38.05 3.57 82.48
CA SER A 20 -38.06 5.01 82.31
C SER A 20 -39.39 5.43 81.69
N ASP A 21 -40.21 6.09 82.49
CA ASP A 21 -41.55 6.51 82.08
C ASP A 21 -41.44 7.70 81.13
N ILE A 22 -41.31 7.41 79.83
CA ILE A 22 -41.19 8.42 78.77
C ILE A 22 -42.54 9.16 78.70
N THR A 23 -42.55 10.41 79.15
CA THR A 23 -43.77 11.24 79.11
C THR A 23 -44.34 11.33 77.70
N LEU A 24 -45.66 11.42 77.61
CA LEU A 24 -46.40 11.47 76.34
C LEU A 24 -45.87 12.58 75.41
N GLU A 25 -45.47 13.72 75.98
CA GLU A 25 -44.83 14.84 75.27
C GLU A 25 -43.51 14.45 74.58
N SER A 26 -42.65 13.69 75.26
CA SER A 26 -41.40 13.19 74.66
C SER A 26 -41.66 12.18 73.53
N ARG A 27 -42.72 11.37 73.65
CA ARG A 27 -43.17 10.47 72.57
C ARG A 27 -43.66 11.27 71.35
N VAL A 28 -44.47 12.32 71.58
CA VAL A 28 -44.97 13.22 70.53
C VAL A 28 -43.83 13.95 69.83
N TYR A 29 -42.85 14.47 70.59
CA TYR A 29 -41.67 15.14 70.04
C TYR A 29 -40.83 14.21 69.13
N LEU A 30 -40.59 12.97 69.56
CA LEU A 30 -39.87 11.98 68.73
C LEU A 30 -40.63 11.63 67.44
N LEU A 31 -41.95 11.52 67.50
CA LEU A 31 -42.78 11.28 66.31
C LEU A 31 -42.77 12.48 65.35
N GLN A 32 -42.76 13.71 65.86
CA GLN A 32 -42.61 14.93 65.04
C GLN A 32 -41.24 14.98 64.35
N LEU A 33 -40.16 14.61 65.06
CA LEU A 33 -38.82 14.54 64.50
C LEU A 33 -38.73 13.49 63.38
N GLN A 34 -39.30 12.29 63.61
CA GLN A 34 -39.39 11.23 62.60
C GLN A 34 -40.23 11.65 61.39
N LEU A 35 -41.36 12.34 61.60
CA LEU A 35 -42.19 12.87 60.51
C LEU A 35 -41.42 13.90 59.67
N SER A 36 -40.72 14.84 60.30
CA SER A 36 -39.89 15.82 59.59
C SER A 36 -38.76 15.15 58.80
N SER A 37 -38.08 14.15 59.38
CA SER A 37 -37.08 13.35 58.67
C SER A 37 -37.67 12.64 57.44
N LYS A 38 -38.88 12.07 57.57
CA LYS A 38 -39.55 11.38 56.46
C LYS A 38 -40.08 12.32 55.38
N ILE A 39 -40.49 13.54 55.73
CA ILE A 39 -40.83 14.59 54.76
C ILE A 39 -39.60 14.96 53.92
N ASN A 40 -38.44 15.17 54.56
CA ASN A 40 -37.19 15.48 53.86
C ASN A 40 -36.73 14.33 52.94
N GLU A 41 -36.86 13.08 53.39
CA GLU A 41 -36.55 11.88 52.59
C GLU A 41 -37.46 11.76 51.36
N ILE A 42 -38.76 12.03 51.51
CA ILE A 42 -39.71 12.08 50.37
C ILE A 42 -39.35 13.19 49.38
N GLU A 43 -38.93 14.37 49.85
CA GLU A 43 -38.56 15.46 48.97
C GLU A 43 -37.24 15.21 48.22
N ASP A 44 -36.26 14.55 48.85
CA ASP A 44 -35.03 14.14 48.17
C ASP A 44 -35.30 13.03 47.14
N LEU A 45 -36.08 12.00 47.50
CA LEU A 45 -36.52 10.96 46.56
C LEU A 45 -37.28 11.54 45.37
N LYS A 46 -38.09 12.59 45.57
CA LYS A 46 -38.75 13.29 44.46
C LYS A 46 -37.75 13.94 43.52
N LYS A 47 -36.73 14.65 44.03
CA LYS A 47 -35.67 15.26 43.20
C LYS A 47 -34.86 14.21 42.44
N GLN A 48 -34.55 13.08 43.08
CA GLN A 48 -33.89 11.95 42.41
C GLN A 48 -34.77 11.35 41.29
N LEU A 49 -36.09 11.26 41.51
CA LEU A 49 -37.04 10.77 40.52
C LEU A 49 -37.17 11.72 39.32
N ASP A 50 -37.26 13.03 39.56
CA ASP A 50 -37.29 14.05 38.50
C ASP A 50 -36.02 13.97 37.63
N TYR A 51 -34.83 13.88 38.26
CA TYR A 51 -33.55 13.69 37.54
C TYR A 51 -33.49 12.37 36.74
N ALA A 52 -34.03 11.28 37.30
CA ALA A 52 -34.10 10.00 36.60
C ALA A 52 -35.03 10.05 35.38
N TYR A 53 -36.14 10.80 35.45
CA TYR A 53 -37.01 11.03 34.30
C TYR A 53 -36.31 11.83 33.21
N ASP A 54 -35.66 12.94 33.54
CA ASP A 54 -34.90 13.76 32.58
C ASP A 54 -33.81 12.92 31.86
N TYR A 55 -33.05 12.14 32.62
CA TYR A 55 -32.04 11.23 32.06
C TYR A 55 -32.63 10.19 31.09
N VAL A 56 -33.77 9.60 31.45
CA VAL A 56 -34.46 8.63 30.57
C VAL A 56 -34.98 9.30 29.30
N MET A 57 -35.50 10.53 29.39
CA MET A 57 -35.96 11.30 28.24
C MET A 57 -34.81 11.62 27.28
N GLU A 58 -33.70 12.18 27.77
CA GLU A 58 -32.53 12.45 26.91
C GLU A 58 -31.96 11.15 26.29
N SER A 59 -31.94 10.06 27.06
CA SER A 59 -31.47 8.75 26.56
C SER A 59 -32.37 8.22 25.44
N TRP A 60 -33.68 8.39 25.57
CA TRP A 60 -34.66 8.00 24.55
C TRP A 60 -34.48 8.81 23.25
N GLU A 61 -34.31 10.14 23.36
CA GLU A 61 -34.04 11.00 22.21
C GLU A 61 -32.75 10.60 21.48
N ARG A 62 -31.65 10.38 22.22
CA ARG A 62 -30.37 9.90 21.66
C ARG A 62 -30.52 8.54 20.95
N VAL A 63 -31.28 7.60 21.52
CA VAL A 63 -31.57 6.31 20.89
C VAL A 63 -32.38 6.50 19.60
N GLN A 64 -33.33 7.42 19.57
CA GLN A 64 -34.11 7.75 18.38
C GLN A 64 -33.23 8.34 17.27
N GLU A 65 -32.32 9.27 17.59
CA GLU A 65 -31.35 9.82 16.64
C GLU A 65 -30.40 8.75 16.08
N LEU A 66 -29.82 7.91 16.96
CA LEU A 66 -28.97 6.79 16.57
C LEU A 66 -29.71 5.79 15.67
N SER A 67 -31.00 5.54 15.93
CA SER A 67 -31.82 4.66 15.07
C SER A 67 -31.97 5.21 13.64
N LYS A 68 -32.12 6.53 13.50
CA LYS A 68 -32.22 7.23 12.21
C LYS A 68 -30.89 7.17 11.45
N ILE A 69 -29.77 7.44 12.13
CA ILE A 69 -28.42 7.37 11.56
C ILE A 69 -28.09 5.94 11.12
N ASN A 70 -28.38 4.94 11.96
CA ASN A 70 -28.16 3.53 11.62
C ASN A 70 -28.98 3.09 10.40
N LYS A 71 -30.22 3.56 10.28
CA LYS A 71 -31.06 3.30 9.10
C LYS A 71 -30.43 3.90 7.84
N GLU A 72 -30.01 5.17 7.89
CA GLU A 72 -29.37 5.84 6.73
C GLU A 72 -28.08 5.13 6.31
N ILE A 73 -27.19 4.81 7.27
CA ILE A 73 -25.96 4.05 7.00
C ILE A 73 -26.27 2.68 6.40
N THR A 74 -27.32 2.00 6.86
CA THR A 74 -27.76 0.70 6.31
C THR A 74 -28.26 0.84 4.87
N GLU A 75 -29.03 1.88 4.56
CA GLU A 75 -29.50 2.18 3.20
C GLU A 75 -28.32 2.52 2.27
N GLN A 76 -27.36 3.34 2.71
CA GLN A 76 -26.14 3.65 1.96
C GLN A 76 -25.29 2.39 1.72
N ASN A 77 -25.08 1.55 2.73
CA ASN A 77 -24.34 0.29 2.60
C ASN A 77 -25.01 -0.69 1.63
N ASN A 78 -26.33 -0.81 1.68
CA ASN A 78 -27.09 -1.62 0.71
C ASN A 78 -26.97 -1.07 -0.72
N ALA A 79 -27.03 0.25 -0.90
CA ALA A 79 -26.84 0.88 -2.21
C ALA A 79 -25.41 0.67 -2.76
N LEU A 80 -24.38 0.75 -1.90
CA LEU A 80 -23.00 0.44 -2.26
C LEU A 80 -22.80 -1.03 -2.61
N LYS A 81 -23.41 -1.95 -1.85
CA LYS A 81 -23.41 -3.39 -2.13
C LYS A 81 -24.04 -3.69 -3.49
N CYS A 82 -25.22 -3.15 -3.78
CA CYS A 82 -25.88 -3.29 -5.09
C CYS A 82 -25.03 -2.70 -6.24
N LYS A 83 -24.37 -1.55 -6.05
CA LYS A 83 -23.43 -0.99 -7.03
C LYS A 83 -22.24 -1.93 -7.25
N TRP A 84 -21.68 -2.50 -6.18
CA TRP A 84 -20.55 -3.43 -6.24
C TRP A 84 -20.92 -4.71 -6.98
N GLU A 85 -22.03 -5.36 -6.63
CA GLU A 85 -22.51 -6.59 -7.27
C GLU A 85 -22.87 -6.37 -8.75
N THR A 86 -23.47 -5.22 -9.08
CA THR A 86 -23.85 -4.91 -10.47
C THR A 86 -22.75 -4.25 -11.31
N ARG A 87 -21.53 -4.03 -10.78
CA ARG A 87 -20.47 -3.27 -11.48
C ARG A 87 -20.03 -3.89 -12.81
N TYR A 88 -20.12 -5.21 -12.95
CA TYR A 88 -19.74 -5.95 -14.16
C TYR A 88 -20.89 -6.76 -14.78
N ASN A 89 -22.15 -6.46 -14.41
CA ASN A 89 -23.32 -7.26 -14.82
C ASN A 89 -23.69 -7.15 -16.32
N SER A 90 -23.04 -6.29 -17.09
CA SER A 90 -23.22 -6.18 -18.54
C SER A 90 -21.88 -6.18 -19.28
N GLN A 91 -21.89 -6.61 -20.53
CA GLN A 91 -20.69 -6.55 -21.39
C GLN A 91 -20.19 -5.11 -21.55
N LYS A 92 -21.10 -4.15 -21.71
CA LYS A 92 -20.75 -2.72 -21.80
C LYS A 92 -19.99 -2.24 -20.57
N LYS A 93 -20.49 -2.47 -19.35
CA LYS A 93 -19.80 -2.06 -18.12
C LYS A 93 -18.41 -2.70 -17.99
N ARG A 94 -18.27 -3.98 -18.36
CA ARG A 94 -16.96 -4.66 -18.38
C ARG A 94 -15.98 -3.98 -19.33
N ILE A 95 -16.42 -3.66 -20.54
CA ILE A 95 -15.60 -2.93 -21.53
C ILE A 95 -15.26 -1.53 -21.03
N ASP A 96 -16.23 -0.77 -20.53
CA ASP A 96 -16.03 0.59 -20.01
C ASP A 96 -15.00 0.61 -18.87
N SER A 97 -15.05 -0.36 -17.94
CA SER A 97 -14.04 -0.50 -16.88
C SER A 97 -12.67 -0.93 -17.38
N VAL A 98 -12.57 -1.82 -18.38
CA VAL A 98 -11.28 -2.16 -19.01
C VAL A 98 -10.67 -0.94 -19.69
N ILE A 99 -11.47 -0.09 -20.34
CA ILE A 99 -11.02 1.18 -20.93
C ILE A 99 -10.53 2.14 -19.84
N GLN A 100 -11.25 2.26 -18.72
CA GLN A 100 -10.82 3.09 -17.58
C GLN A 100 -9.48 2.62 -17.01
N ILE A 101 -9.32 1.32 -16.76
CA ILE A 101 -8.05 0.74 -16.27
C ILE A 101 -6.93 0.99 -17.29
N ALA A 102 -7.15 0.70 -18.58
CA ALA A 102 -6.13 0.88 -19.61
C ALA A 102 -5.71 2.35 -19.81
N ASN A 103 -6.64 3.31 -19.60
CA ASN A 103 -6.32 4.73 -19.63
C ASN A 103 -5.55 5.16 -18.37
N GLN A 104 -5.91 4.65 -17.19
CA GLN A 104 -5.18 4.93 -15.96
C GLN A 104 -3.74 4.37 -16.02
N GLU A 105 -3.56 3.13 -16.45
CA GLU A 105 -2.20 2.55 -16.59
C GLU A 105 -1.38 3.28 -17.65
N ARG A 106 -2.01 3.74 -18.75
CA ARG A 106 -1.32 4.61 -19.72
C ARG A 106 -0.83 5.90 -19.06
N GLN A 107 -1.65 6.54 -18.22
CA GLN A 107 -1.25 7.76 -17.52
C GLN A 107 -0.16 7.49 -16.47
N ASN A 108 -0.24 6.38 -15.74
CA ASN A 108 0.80 5.95 -14.79
C ASN A 108 2.15 5.86 -15.53
N VAL A 109 2.21 5.14 -16.65
CA VAL A 109 3.43 5.00 -17.47
C VAL A 109 3.96 6.35 -17.97
N TYR A 110 3.08 7.28 -18.38
CA TYR A 110 3.51 8.63 -18.76
C TYR A 110 4.11 9.41 -17.59
N ASN A 111 3.48 9.38 -16.41
CA ASN A 111 3.98 10.02 -15.20
C ASN A 111 5.35 9.43 -14.80
N ASP A 112 5.51 8.11 -14.88
CA ASP A 112 6.77 7.42 -14.59
C ASP A 112 7.88 7.89 -15.56
N ILE A 113 7.60 7.95 -16.87
CA ILE A 113 8.53 8.46 -17.89
C ILE A 113 8.88 9.93 -17.65
N GLU A 114 7.90 10.79 -17.35
CA GLU A 114 8.14 12.21 -17.05
C GLU A 114 9.04 12.38 -15.82
N SER A 115 8.80 11.60 -14.75
CA SER A 115 9.63 11.64 -13.53
C SER A 115 11.11 11.34 -13.83
N LEU A 116 11.38 10.36 -14.70
CA LEU A 116 12.72 10.05 -15.17
C LEU A 116 13.30 11.18 -16.03
N ILE A 117 12.52 11.79 -16.93
CA ILE A 117 12.98 12.92 -17.75
C ILE A 117 13.37 14.13 -16.89
N PHE A 118 12.58 14.45 -15.85
CA PHE A 118 12.88 15.56 -14.94
C PHE A 118 14.06 15.26 -13.99
N ASN A 119 14.32 13.98 -13.68
CA ASN A 119 15.54 13.58 -12.99
C ASN A 119 16.77 13.77 -13.90
N ARG A 120 17.46 14.90 -13.76
CA ARG A 120 18.73 15.17 -14.44
C ARG A 120 19.93 14.54 -13.74
N GLU A 121 19.82 14.25 -12.45
CA GLU A 121 20.92 13.73 -11.63
C GLU A 121 21.34 12.32 -12.05
N ARG A 122 20.45 11.53 -12.64
CA ARG A 122 20.77 10.18 -13.15
C ARG A 122 21.91 10.13 -14.19
N PHE A 123 22.21 11.25 -14.84
CA PHE A 123 23.35 11.35 -15.78
C PHE A 123 24.66 11.82 -15.13
N LEU A 124 24.68 12.12 -13.83
CA LEU A 124 25.91 12.43 -13.11
C LEU A 124 26.78 11.16 -13.01
N LEU A 125 28.10 11.30 -13.19
CA LEU A 125 29.03 10.17 -13.22
C LEU A 125 28.91 9.26 -11.98
N ASN A 126 28.77 9.83 -10.79
CA ASN A 126 28.59 9.07 -9.55
C ASN A 126 27.29 8.23 -9.56
N ASN A 127 26.22 8.73 -10.15
CA ASN A 127 24.94 8.03 -10.22
C ASN A 127 24.95 6.96 -11.32
N LEU A 128 25.65 7.20 -12.43
CA LEU A 128 25.92 6.18 -13.46
C LEU A 128 26.80 5.04 -12.92
N LEU A 129 27.82 5.33 -12.12
CA LEU A 129 28.67 4.32 -11.48
C LEU A 129 27.94 3.53 -10.38
N ASN A 130 26.98 4.16 -9.70
CA ASN A 130 26.11 3.52 -8.71
C ASN A 130 24.84 2.89 -9.32
N PHE A 131 24.74 2.80 -10.65
CA PHE A 131 23.58 2.21 -11.32
C PHE A 131 23.40 0.76 -10.91
N THR A 132 22.23 0.43 -10.36
CA THR A 132 21.85 -0.94 -9.99
C THR A 132 20.57 -1.33 -10.73
N PRO A 133 20.56 -2.48 -11.44
CA PRO A 133 19.40 -3.00 -12.16
C PRO A 133 18.09 -2.95 -11.37
N ASP A 134 18.09 -3.46 -10.13
CA ASP A 134 16.88 -3.60 -9.33
C ASP A 134 16.34 -2.24 -8.83
N ASN A 135 17.21 -1.27 -8.55
CA ASN A 135 16.79 0.09 -8.18
C ASN A 135 16.19 0.84 -9.37
N TRP A 136 16.74 0.66 -10.58
CA TRP A 136 16.15 1.23 -11.78
C TRP A 136 14.77 0.63 -12.08
N LEU A 137 14.65 -0.71 -11.94
CA LEU A 137 13.36 -1.41 -12.05
C LEU A 137 12.36 -0.95 -10.99
N ALA A 138 12.77 -0.71 -9.75
CA ALA A 138 11.87 -0.24 -8.68
C ALA A 138 11.24 1.13 -8.97
N ASN A 139 11.87 1.96 -9.81
CA ASN A 139 11.36 3.26 -10.25
C ASN A 139 10.52 3.19 -11.55
N CYS A 140 10.32 1.99 -12.11
CA CYS A 140 9.55 1.78 -13.33
C CYS A 140 8.14 1.22 -13.04
N ASN A 141 7.27 1.28 -14.06
CA ASN A 141 5.88 0.91 -13.92
C ASN A 141 5.71 -0.60 -13.60
N PRO A 142 5.03 -0.97 -12.50
CA PRO A 142 4.91 -2.38 -12.08
C PRO A 142 4.15 -3.25 -13.09
N VAL A 143 3.23 -2.69 -13.89
CA VAL A 143 2.51 -3.44 -14.92
C VAL A 143 3.44 -3.79 -16.08
N ILE A 144 4.27 -2.84 -16.54
CA ILE A 144 5.26 -3.11 -17.59
C ILE A 144 6.33 -4.10 -17.11
N ILE A 145 6.82 -3.96 -15.87
CA ILE A 145 7.79 -4.89 -15.27
C ILE A 145 7.20 -6.30 -15.20
N ASN A 146 5.97 -6.46 -14.70
CA ASN A 146 5.32 -7.76 -14.60
C ASN A 146 4.99 -8.37 -15.97
N PHE A 147 4.64 -7.54 -16.95
CA PHE A 147 4.45 -7.99 -18.34
C PHE A 147 5.75 -8.54 -18.94
N ILE A 148 6.85 -7.80 -18.86
CA ILE A 148 8.17 -8.24 -19.35
C ILE A 148 8.68 -9.45 -18.55
N ASN A 149 8.51 -9.47 -17.23
CA ASN A 149 8.81 -10.64 -16.40
C ASN A 149 8.03 -11.88 -16.82
N THR A 150 6.75 -11.73 -17.19
CA THR A 150 5.92 -12.85 -17.65
C THR A 150 6.40 -13.38 -19.00
N LEU A 151 6.72 -12.50 -19.95
CA LEU A 151 7.25 -12.88 -21.27
C LEU A 151 8.65 -13.50 -21.23
N THR A 152 9.45 -13.19 -20.20
CA THR A 152 10.83 -13.69 -20.05
C THR A 152 10.95 -14.85 -19.05
N ARG A 153 9.83 -15.38 -18.57
CA ARG A 153 9.75 -16.50 -17.62
C ARG A 153 9.87 -17.85 -18.34
N ASN A 154 11.06 -18.12 -18.89
CA ASN A 154 11.40 -19.44 -19.43
C ASN A 154 11.72 -20.42 -18.29
N ASP A 155 11.33 -21.68 -18.46
CA ASP A 155 11.35 -22.69 -17.39
C ASP A 155 12.74 -23.01 -16.81
N SER A 156 12.72 -23.41 -15.55
CA SER A 156 13.83 -23.39 -14.59
C SER A 156 14.84 -24.53 -14.69
N ASN A 157 15.13 -25.06 -15.88
CA ASN A 157 15.87 -26.33 -16.01
C ASN A 157 17.37 -26.23 -16.32
N ASN A 158 17.93 -25.03 -16.54
CA ASN A 158 19.39 -24.87 -16.70
C ASN A 158 19.98 -24.03 -15.56
N HIS A 159 20.57 -24.71 -14.57
CA HIS A 159 21.41 -24.13 -13.53
C HIS A 159 22.66 -23.48 -14.15
N CYS A 160 22.61 -22.17 -14.35
CA CYS A 160 23.78 -21.33 -14.59
C CYS A 160 23.49 -19.90 -14.12
N ASP A 161 24.03 -19.52 -12.97
CA ASP A 161 23.79 -18.20 -12.34
C ASP A 161 24.23 -17.03 -13.21
N TYR A 162 25.19 -17.24 -14.11
CA TYR A 162 25.60 -16.28 -15.15
C TYR A 162 24.42 -15.80 -16.01
N THR A 163 23.36 -16.61 -16.18
CA THR A 163 22.17 -16.20 -16.94
C THR A 163 21.27 -15.22 -16.19
N SER A 164 21.41 -15.04 -14.86
CA SER A 164 20.52 -14.17 -14.08
C SER A 164 20.72 -12.69 -14.43
N ASN A 165 21.95 -12.19 -14.32
CA ASN A 165 22.30 -10.80 -14.63
C ASN A 165 22.03 -10.45 -16.10
N GLU A 166 22.32 -11.37 -17.03
CA GLU A 166 22.02 -11.19 -18.45
C GLU A 166 20.51 -11.11 -18.72
N LYS A 167 19.70 -11.98 -18.08
CA LYS A 167 18.23 -11.90 -18.14
C LYS A 167 17.73 -10.57 -17.56
N THR A 168 18.25 -10.12 -16.42
CA THR A 168 17.88 -8.84 -15.82
C THR A 168 18.24 -7.66 -16.72
N PHE A 169 19.43 -7.66 -17.34
CA PHE A 169 19.83 -6.63 -18.30
C PHE A 169 18.92 -6.63 -19.54
N LYS A 170 18.61 -7.80 -20.12
CA LYS A 170 17.67 -7.95 -21.25
C LYS A 170 16.27 -7.41 -20.90
N LYS A 171 15.76 -7.66 -19.70
CA LYS A 171 14.49 -7.09 -19.21
C LYS A 171 14.55 -5.56 -19.15
N ILE A 172 15.62 -5.01 -18.58
CA ILE A 172 15.84 -3.55 -18.47
C ILE A 172 15.89 -2.91 -19.85
N VAL A 173 16.67 -3.44 -20.79
CA VAL A 173 16.74 -2.93 -22.17
C VAL A 173 15.38 -3.01 -22.88
N ALA A 174 14.58 -4.05 -22.63
CA ALA A 174 13.22 -4.14 -23.17
C ALA A 174 12.27 -3.07 -22.59
N ILE A 175 12.33 -2.82 -21.27
CA ILE A 175 11.55 -1.78 -20.59
C ILE A 175 11.98 -0.39 -21.07
N ASP A 176 13.28 -0.14 -21.16
CA ASP A 176 13.90 1.07 -21.69
C ASP A 176 13.43 1.37 -23.12
N SER A 177 13.43 0.35 -23.98
CA SER A 177 12.94 0.44 -25.35
C SER A 177 11.45 0.79 -25.42
N ILE A 178 10.63 0.27 -24.50
CA ILE A 178 9.21 0.64 -24.38
C ILE A 178 9.08 2.11 -23.97
N TYR A 179 9.86 2.57 -22.99
CA TYR A 179 9.82 3.94 -22.49
C TYR A 179 10.23 4.95 -23.58
N GLY A 180 11.34 4.69 -24.28
CA GLY A 180 11.77 5.48 -25.44
C GLY A 180 10.76 5.49 -26.59
N SER A 181 10.07 4.36 -26.83
CA SER A 181 9.00 4.29 -27.83
C SER A 181 7.75 5.10 -27.45
N ARG A 182 7.53 5.39 -26.16
CA ARG A 182 6.35 6.12 -25.67
C ARG A 182 6.54 7.62 -25.59
N HIS A 183 7.78 8.10 -25.43
CA HIS A 183 8.06 9.53 -25.29
C HIS A 183 9.34 9.96 -26.02
N LYS A 184 9.20 10.78 -27.06
CA LYS A 184 10.29 11.17 -27.98
C LYS A 184 11.50 11.84 -27.31
N ASN A 185 11.28 12.52 -26.17
CA ASN A 185 12.34 13.21 -25.44
C ASN A 185 12.93 12.34 -24.30
N TYR A 186 12.49 11.09 -24.16
CA TYR A 186 13.07 10.15 -23.20
C TYR A 186 14.42 9.67 -23.71
N VAL A 187 15.46 9.99 -22.95
CA VAL A 187 16.79 9.39 -23.05
C VAL A 187 17.05 8.70 -21.72
N SER A 188 17.70 7.55 -21.74
CA SER A 188 18.07 6.78 -20.56
C SER A 188 19.58 6.66 -20.39
N GLU A 189 19.96 6.35 -19.15
CA GLU A 189 21.31 5.99 -18.72
C GLU A 189 21.82 4.77 -19.50
N ILE A 190 20.93 3.80 -19.76
CA ILE A 190 21.20 2.57 -20.51
C ILE A 190 21.50 2.90 -21.99
N SER A 191 20.63 3.68 -22.63
CA SER A 191 20.80 4.12 -24.01
C SER A 191 22.05 5.01 -24.18
N LEU A 192 22.35 5.86 -23.18
CA LEU A 192 23.58 6.66 -23.15
C LEU A 192 24.83 5.77 -23.03
N ALA A 193 24.83 4.79 -22.12
CA ALA A 193 25.95 3.84 -21.95
C ALA A 193 26.17 3.00 -23.23
N ILE A 194 25.09 2.46 -23.81
CA ILE A 194 25.13 1.75 -25.11
C ILE A 194 25.67 2.67 -26.21
N SER A 195 25.28 3.95 -26.24
CA SER A 195 25.77 4.92 -27.21
C SER A 195 27.25 5.28 -27.01
N GLY A 196 27.72 5.36 -25.76
CA GLY A 196 29.13 5.57 -25.43
C GLY A 196 30.01 4.37 -25.77
N ILE A 197 29.51 3.15 -25.53
CA ILE A 197 30.15 1.90 -25.98
C ILE A 197 30.19 1.89 -27.51
N LYS A 198 29.05 2.10 -28.20
CA LYS A 198 28.99 2.20 -29.67
C LYS A 198 29.95 3.25 -30.21
N TYR A 199 30.03 4.44 -29.62
CA TYR A 199 30.95 5.50 -30.06
C TYR A 199 32.42 5.12 -29.87
N SER A 200 32.75 4.41 -28.78
CA SER A 200 34.12 3.95 -28.50
C SER A 200 34.53 2.81 -29.43
N LEU A 201 33.62 1.86 -29.68
CA LEU A 201 33.79 0.81 -30.70
C LEU A 201 33.88 1.45 -32.09
N SER A 202 33.04 2.45 -32.39
CA SER A 202 33.02 3.28 -33.61
C SER A 202 34.07 4.40 -33.63
N ARG A 203 35.13 4.28 -32.83
CA ARG A 203 36.38 5.06 -32.92
C ARG A 203 37.62 4.19 -32.89
N SER A 204 37.46 2.89 -32.67
CA SER A 204 38.51 1.89 -32.83
C SER A 204 38.74 1.67 -34.33
N LYS A 205 39.98 1.71 -34.85
CA LYS A 205 40.33 1.33 -36.24
C LYS A 205 39.98 -0.13 -36.63
N THR A 206 39.19 -0.80 -35.80
CA THR A 206 39.61 -2.10 -35.31
C THR A 206 38.47 -3.04 -34.90
N ILE A 207 37.21 -3.00 -35.42
CA ILE A 207 36.13 -3.94 -35.03
C ILE A 207 35.16 -4.44 -36.16
N VAL A 208 34.68 -5.70 -36.09
CA VAL A 208 33.50 -6.28 -36.78
C VAL A 208 32.61 -7.02 -35.76
N ASP A 209 31.29 -6.89 -35.90
CA ASP A 209 30.24 -7.57 -35.12
C ASP A 209 29.54 -8.65 -35.97
N ILE A 210 29.46 -9.87 -35.43
CA ILE A 210 28.84 -11.05 -36.05
C ILE A 210 27.99 -11.71 -34.97
N ASP A 211 26.67 -11.74 -35.15
CA ASP A 211 25.73 -12.39 -34.21
C ASP A 211 26.03 -12.06 -32.73
N ASN A 212 26.09 -10.75 -32.41
CA ASN A 212 26.34 -10.22 -31.08
C ASN A 212 27.75 -10.50 -30.53
N HIS A 213 28.69 -11.00 -31.35
CA HIS A 213 30.09 -11.24 -31.00
C HIS A 213 31.02 -10.23 -31.71
N VAL A 214 31.79 -9.51 -30.90
CA VAL A 214 32.56 -8.33 -31.31
C VAL A 214 34.05 -8.67 -31.42
N VAL A 215 34.65 -8.56 -32.62
CA VAL A 215 36.00 -9.08 -32.93
C VAL A 215 36.88 -8.03 -33.64
N SER A 216 38.20 -8.00 -33.43
CA SER A 216 39.02 -6.84 -33.81
C SER A 216 39.90 -6.95 -35.09
N SER A 217 39.54 -6.22 -36.16
CA SER A 217 40.29 -5.05 -36.69
C SER A 217 41.75 -5.12 -37.18
N GLY A 218 42.56 -6.07 -36.71
CA GLY A 218 43.61 -6.63 -37.57
C GLY A 218 43.00 -7.31 -38.80
N SER A 219 41.66 -7.39 -38.86
CA SER A 219 40.90 -7.93 -39.95
C SER A 219 40.57 -6.96 -41.09
N TYR A 220 40.76 -5.63 -41.08
CA TYR A 220 40.12 -4.82 -42.16
C TYR A 220 40.66 -5.17 -43.54
N THR A 221 41.99 -5.17 -43.72
CA THR A 221 42.64 -5.70 -44.94
C THR A 221 42.44 -7.21 -45.11
N LYS A 222 42.41 -8.02 -44.05
CA LYS A 222 42.12 -9.46 -44.19
C LYS A 222 40.66 -9.77 -44.59
N PHE A 223 39.71 -8.92 -44.22
CA PHE A 223 38.26 -9.03 -44.45
C PHE A 223 37.92 -8.49 -45.84
N VAL A 224 38.57 -7.41 -46.26
CA VAL A 224 38.55 -6.96 -47.67
C VAL A 224 39.18 -8.03 -48.56
N ASN A 225 40.40 -8.51 -48.25
CA ASN A 225 41.02 -9.59 -49.02
C ASN A 225 40.18 -10.90 -49.00
N TRP A 226 39.46 -11.18 -47.91
CA TRP A 226 38.56 -12.34 -47.80
C TRP A 226 37.29 -12.14 -48.64
N LEU A 227 36.65 -10.97 -48.58
CA LEU A 227 35.53 -10.59 -49.46
C LEU A 227 35.92 -10.63 -50.95
N GLU A 228 37.10 -10.12 -51.29
CA GLU A 228 37.64 -10.19 -52.65
C GLU A 228 37.95 -11.64 -53.06
N SER A 229 38.37 -12.50 -52.14
CA SER A 229 38.55 -13.94 -52.42
C SER A 229 37.22 -14.72 -52.57
N LEU A 230 36.14 -14.26 -51.93
CA LEU A 230 34.79 -14.83 -52.09
C LEU A 230 34.11 -14.44 -53.41
N ALA A 231 34.65 -13.44 -54.13
CA ALA A 231 34.10 -12.98 -55.39
C ALA A 231 34.33 -13.92 -56.59
N ILE A 232 35.05 -15.04 -56.39
CA ILE A 232 35.43 -15.97 -57.46
C ILE A 232 34.43 -17.13 -57.61
N GLU A 233 33.79 -17.60 -56.52
CA GLU A 233 32.61 -18.49 -56.56
C GLU A 233 31.95 -18.51 -55.17
N SER A 234 30.64 -18.21 -55.07
CA SER A 234 29.96 -18.02 -53.79
C SER A 234 29.29 -19.30 -53.28
N GLU A 235 29.66 -19.78 -52.09
CA GLU A 235 28.74 -20.60 -51.28
C GLU A 235 27.61 -19.72 -50.72
N PRO A 236 26.36 -20.22 -50.63
CA PRO A 236 25.25 -19.47 -50.07
C PRO A 236 25.42 -19.29 -48.55
N LEU A 237 25.18 -18.07 -48.08
CA LEU A 237 25.23 -17.73 -46.65
C LEU A 237 24.21 -18.56 -45.84
N PRO A 238 24.56 -18.98 -44.60
CA PRO A 238 23.60 -19.63 -43.71
C PRO A 238 22.42 -18.73 -43.40
N GLU A 239 21.20 -19.27 -43.52
CA GLU A 239 19.96 -18.51 -43.35
C GLU A 239 19.76 -18.11 -41.88
N GLY A 240 19.67 -16.81 -41.60
CA GLY A 240 19.33 -16.26 -40.28
C GLY A 240 20.39 -15.39 -39.58
N LEU A 241 21.62 -15.26 -40.12
CA LEU A 241 22.68 -14.47 -39.49
C LEU A 241 22.73 -13.00 -39.98
N LEU A 242 22.95 -12.07 -39.04
CA LEU A 242 23.13 -10.64 -39.30
C LEU A 242 24.59 -10.22 -38.98
N PHE A 243 25.22 -9.47 -39.90
CA PHE A 243 26.61 -9.03 -39.79
C PHE A 243 26.71 -7.50 -39.84
N LEU A 244 27.56 -6.89 -38.99
CA LEU A 244 27.76 -5.44 -38.88
C LEU A 244 29.26 -5.10 -38.73
N ALA A 245 29.89 -4.53 -39.74
CA ALA A 245 31.30 -4.11 -39.69
C ALA A 245 31.46 -2.62 -39.36
N PHE A 246 32.44 -2.26 -38.50
CA PHE A 246 32.72 -0.88 -38.12
C PHE A 246 34.21 -0.51 -38.37
N ASN A 247 34.47 0.22 -39.46
CA ASN A 247 35.79 0.79 -39.72
C ASN A 247 35.85 2.25 -39.22
N ASN A 248 36.81 2.56 -38.35
CA ASN A 248 36.94 3.90 -37.76
C ASN A 248 38.39 4.37 -37.80
N GLU A 249 38.88 4.63 -39.01
CA GLU A 249 40.13 5.37 -39.16
C GLU A 249 39.94 6.84 -38.81
N GLN A 250 40.57 7.24 -37.70
CA GLN A 250 41.20 8.56 -37.56
C GLN A 250 42.49 8.64 -38.37
#